data_AF-A0A2E9WLG5-F1
#
_entry.id   AF-A0A2E9WLG5-F1
#
_cell.length_a   1.000
_cell.length_b   1.000
_cell.length_c   1.000
_cell.angle_alpha   90.00
_cell.angle_beta   90.00
_cell.angle_gamma   90.00
#
_symmetry.space_group_name_H-M   'P 1'
#
loop_
_entity.id
_entity.type
_entity.pdbx_description
1 polymer ?
#
loop_
_entity_poly.entity_id
_entity_poly.type
_entity_poly.pdbx_seq_one_letter_code
_entity_poly.pdbx_strand_id
1 'polypeptide(L)'
;MRGPGLNSQGSLARRGFTMVELMVAAGLAAVLMVALFRLLDTALDMWTRGEDQRLIVERGAATAELLAEDLRSLHSGAQGDLLVDWVNFDVDQDGRVDRVWPRLRLVRSVSMADVVRLSARGVDPALVAQAAELGVDVETLIPEDQRPTPAIQSGLMEVAWAVVPVGTDALSRGQGLLMRGEALLAPGSVGKFFKSDFFSSSGRPKVGALEEVSAGLLWLGLQFATQTSIIWDGWNLGSGLEHSCASWDAWKRSSDDPLSPDWEAHPWNMAGAGMPALSGSPLLPRRVRVELEFERPADLRRRPTLLEPLEKQTASFEVSDGAGLPYKKGRHILIDGEWMEVQNLRGDRVSVKRAARGTAAMHHEIGARVHFGETVTVEVPVAMHSDDWNLGRSASSDRLGGGR
;
A
#
# COMPACT_ATOMS: atom_id res chain seq x y z
N MET A 1 65.87 -80.60 24.88
CA MET A 1 64.71 -80.08 25.64
C MET A 1 64.05 -78.98 24.82
N ARG A 2 62.73 -79.10 24.64
CA ARG A 2 61.69 -78.08 24.40
C ARG A 2 62.12 -76.64 24.01
N GLY A 3 61.64 -76.21 22.83
CA GLY A 3 60.58 -75.21 22.76
C GLY A 3 60.94 -73.81 22.21
N PRO A 4 59.99 -73.13 21.53
CA PRO A 4 60.24 -72.06 20.55
C PRO A 4 59.71 -70.67 21.01
N GLY A 5 60.02 -69.62 20.25
CA GLY A 5 59.46 -68.28 20.45
C GLY A 5 59.44 -67.45 19.17
N LEU A 6 58.43 -67.70 18.34
CA LEU A 6 58.01 -66.84 17.22
C LEU A 6 57.57 -65.48 17.76
N ASN A 7 58.15 -64.40 17.26
CA ASN A 7 57.50 -63.08 17.26
C ASN A 7 57.23 -62.67 15.81
N SER A 8 55.97 -62.82 15.41
CA SER A 8 55.41 -62.29 14.18
C SER A 8 55.22 -60.79 14.31
N GLN A 9 56.12 -59.99 13.74
CA GLN A 9 55.76 -58.63 13.34
C GLN A 9 54.88 -58.75 12.08
N GLY A 10 53.58 -58.65 12.29
CA GLY A 10 52.62 -58.50 11.21
C GLY A 10 52.94 -57.23 10.43
N SER A 11 53.51 -57.40 9.23
CA SER A 11 53.53 -56.35 8.21
C SER A 11 52.08 -56.02 7.89
N LEU A 12 51.60 -54.86 8.36
CA LEU A 12 50.40 -54.24 7.80
C LEU A 12 50.72 -53.93 6.34
N ALA A 13 50.31 -54.82 5.44
CA ALA A 13 50.42 -54.63 4.02
C ALA A 13 49.74 -53.31 3.65
N ARG A 14 50.52 -52.32 3.22
CA ARG A 14 49.99 -51.14 2.53
C ARG A 14 49.38 -51.62 1.22
N ARG A 15 48.07 -51.91 1.23
CA ARG A 15 47.29 -52.16 0.02
C ARG A 15 47.20 -50.84 -0.74
N GLY A 16 47.82 -50.77 -1.92
CA GLY A 16 47.61 -49.69 -2.87
C GLY A 16 46.20 -49.76 -3.43
N PHE A 17 45.57 -48.60 -3.61
CA PHE A 17 44.23 -48.51 -4.21
C PHE A 17 44.26 -49.01 -5.66
N THR A 18 43.26 -49.80 -6.01
CA THR A 18 43.05 -50.24 -7.39
C THR A 18 42.51 -49.08 -8.25
N MET A 19 42.80 -49.10 -9.56
CA MET A 19 42.29 -48.08 -10.49
C MET A 19 40.76 -47.97 -10.45
N VAL A 20 40.08 -49.10 -10.24
CA VAL A 20 38.61 -49.17 -10.09
C VAL A 20 38.14 -48.45 -8.83
N GLU A 21 38.82 -48.62 -7.69
CA GLU A 21 38.48 -47.89 -6.45
C GLU A 21 38.66 -46.38 -6.62
N LEU A 22 39.71 -45.92 -7.33
CA LEU A 22 39.90 -44.50 -7.62
C LEU A 22 38.80 -43.95 -8.53
N MET A 23 38.36 -44.70 -9.54
CA MET A 23 37.26 -44.29 -10.42
C MET A 23 35.93 -44.23 -9.67
N VAL A 24 35.64 -45.21 -8.81
CA VAL A 24 34.42 -45.23 -7.99
C VAL A 24 34.44 -44.08 -6.97
N ALA A 25 35.57 -43.85 -6.30
CA ALA A 25 35.72 -42.74 -5.37
C ALA A 25 35.55 -41.38 -6.05
N ALA A 26 36.14 -41.18 -7.23
CA ALA A 26 35.99 -39.96 -8.01
C ALA A 26 34.54 -39.75 -8.50
N GLY A 27 33.87 -40.81 -8.96
CA GLY A 27 32.47 -40.76 -9.35
C GLY A 27 31.53 -40.44 -8.17
N LEU A 28 31.75 -41.06 -7.02
CA LEU A 28 30.99 -40.77 -5.79
C LEU A 28 31.23 -39.33 -5.32
N ALA A 29 32.48 -38.87 -5.34
CA ALA A 29 32.82 -37.49 -4.99
C ALA A 29 32.16 -36.48 -5.93
N ALA A 30 32.12 -36.76 -7.23
CA ALA A 30 31.43 -35.90 -8.20
C ALA A 30 29.93 -35.82 -7.93
N VAL A 31 29.27 -36.94 -7.64
CA VAL A 31 27.83 -36.98 -7.29
C VAL A 31 27.58 -36.21 -5.98
N LEU A 32 28.43 -36.40 -4.97
CA LEU A 32 28.32 -35.68 -3.69
C LEU A 32 28.52 -34.18 -3.87
N MET A 33 29.48 -33.75 -4.70
CA MET A 33 29.68 -32.33 -5.01
C MET A 33 28.47 -31.73 -5.72
N VAL A 34 27.88 -32.42 -6.70
CA VAL A 34 26.65 -31.95 -7.36
C VAL A 34 25.49 -31.84 -6.36
N ALA A 35 25.31 -32.82 -5.49
CA ALA A 35 24.29 -32.77 -4.45
C ALA A 35 24.51 -31.60 -3.47
N LEU A 36 25.76 -31.35 -3.07
CA LEU A 36 26.13 -30.24 -2.20
C LEU A 36 25.85 -28.89 -2.85
N PHE A 37 26.23 -28.71 -4.12
CA PHE A 37 25.93 -27.48 -4.87
C PHE A 37 24.42 -27.25 -4.98
N ARG A 38 23.64 -28.30 -5.29
CA ARG A 38 22.17 -28.18 -5.34
C ARG A 38 21.56 -27.79 -3.99
N LEU A 39 22.08 -28.33 -2.89
CA LEU A 39 21.64 -27.95 -1.55
C LEU A 39 22.00 -26.51 -1.23
N LEU A 40 23.21 -26.07 -1.58
CA LEU A 40 23.65 -24.69 -1.39
C LEU A 40 22.79 -23.72 -2.21
N ASP A 41 22.56 -24.00 -3.49
CA ASP A 41 21.73 -23.20 -4.38
C ASP A 41 20.30 -23.12 -3.83
N THR A 42 19.73 -24.25 -3.41
CA THR A 42 18.38 -24.28 -2.82
C THR A 42 18.31 -23.46 -1.53
N ALA A 43 19.33 -23.56 -0.66
CA ALA A 43 19.39 -22.81 0.58
C ALA A 43 19.55 -21.30 0.34
N LEU A 44 20.37 -20.90 -0.64
CA LEU A 44 20.54 -19.51 -1.06
C LEU A 44 19.27 -18.95 -1.69
N ASP A 45 18.60 -19.72 -2.56
CA ASP A 45 17.30 -19.36 -3.14
C ASP A 45 16.22 -19.20 -2.07
N MET A 46 16.16 -20.10 -1.09
CA MET A 46 15.22 -19.99 0.02
C MET A 46 15.53 -18.78 0.91
N TRP A 47 16.80 -18.54 1.21
CA TRP A 47 17.22 -17.42 2.04
C TRP A 47 16.95 -16.08 1.35
N THR A 48 17.32 -15.93 0.08
CA THR A 48 17.05 -14.72 -0.71
C THR A 48 15.54 -14.45 -0.84
N ARG A 49 14.73 -15.47 -1.13
CA ARG A 49 13.26 -15.33 -1.14
C ARG A 49 12.72 -14.91 0.24
N GLY A 50 13.29 -15.45 1.32
CA GLY A 50 12.92 -15.10 2.70
C GLY A 50 13.27 -13.66 3.05
N GLU A 51 14.45 -13.19 2.66
CA GLU A 51 14.93 -11.83 2.90
C GLU A 51 14.14 -10.80 2.08
N ASP A 52 13.86 -11.08 0.81
CA ASP A 52 13.04 -10.24 -0.06
C ASP A 52 11.60 -10.12 0.47
N GLN A 53 11.02 -11.24 0.94
CA GLN A 53 9.70 -11.24 1.55
C GLN A 53 9.69 -10.44 2.86
N ARG A 54 10.74 -10.55 3.67
CA ARG A 54 10.88 -9.78 4.91
C ARG A 54 10.93 -8.28 4.62
N LEU A 55 11.73 -7.84 3.66
CA LEU A 55 11.91 -6.41 3.35
C LEU A 55 10.60 -5.73 2.92
N ILE A 56 9.76 -6.42 2.14
CA ILE A 56 8.49 -5.86 1.65
C ILE A 56 7.42 -5.89 2.72
N VAL A 57 7.37 -6.95 3.53
CA VAL A 57 6.45 -7.00 4.67
C VAL A 57 6.82 -5.93 5.69
N GLU A 58 8.11 -5.75 5.99
CA GLU A 58 8.58 -4.70 6.91
C GLU A 58 8.30 -3.30 6.37
N ARG A 59 8.64 -3.02 5.10
CA ARG A 59 8.36 -1.73 4.45
C ARG A 59 6.86 -1.45 4.37
N GLY A 60 6.08 -2.44 3.94
CA GLY A 60 4.64 -2.35 3.83
C GLY A 60 3.96 -2.18 5.19
N ALA A 61 4.40 -2.90 6.22
CA ALA A 61 3.91 -2.76 7.59
C ALA A 61 4.25 -1.40 8.18
N ALA A 62 5.49 -0.92 8.05
CA ALA A 62 5.89 0.40 8.53
C ALA A 62 5.08 1.52 7.84
N THR A 63 4.87 1.41 6.54
CA THR A 63 4.06 2.36 5.76
C THR A 63 2.59 2.31 6.19
N ALA A 64 2.02 1.11 6.32
CA ALA A 64 0.64 0.90 6.75
C ALA A 64 0.41 1.43 8.17
N GLU A 65 1.37 1.22 9.08
CA GLU A 65 1.31 1.69 10.46
C GLU A 65 1.37 3.21 10.54
N LEU A 66 2.24 3.86 9.75
CA LEU A 66 2.31 5.32 9.69
C LEU A 66 0.98 5.94 9.21
N LEU A 67 0.39 5.40 8.16
CA LEU A 67 -0.94 5.82 7.68
C LEU A 67 -2.03 5.53 8.72
N ALA A 68 -1.96 4.37 9.39
CA ALA A 68 -2.91 3.99 10.41
C ALA A 68 -2.83 4.92 11.64
N GLU A 69 -1.63 5.34 12.04
CA GLU A 69 -1.43 6.32 13.11
C GLU A 69 -2.11 7.66 12.79
N ASP A 70 -1.95 8.16 11.55
CA ASP A 70 -2.64 9.37 11.10
C ASP A 70 -4.16 9.22 11.15
N LEU A 71 -4.68 8.05 10.76
CA LEU A 71 -6.13 7.75 10.79
C LEU A 71 -6.69 7.56 12.20
N ARG A 72 -5.93 6.98 13.14
CA ARG A 72 -6.36 6.84 14.55
C ARG A 72 -6.50 8.17 15.25
N SER A 73 -5.68 9.14 14.84
CA SER A 73 -5.55 10.44 15.48
C SER A 73 -6.45 11.52 14.85
N LEU A 74 -7.35 11.14 13.94
CA LEU A 74 -8.34 12.03 13.33
C LEU A 74 -9.05 12.90 14.38
N HIS A 75 -9.15 14.18 14.07
CA HIS A 75 -9.82 15.15 14.92
C HIS A 75 -11.31 15.24 14.56
N SER A 76 -12.20 15.17 15.56
CA SER A 76 -13.66 15.25 15.35
C SER A 76 -14.30 16.59 15.72
N GLY A 77 -13.51 17.56 16.19
CA GLY A 77 -14.01 18.91 16.44
C GLY A 77 -14.32 19.66 15.14
N ALA A 78 -14.87 20.87 15.25
CA ALA A 78 -15.26 21.68 14.08
C ALA A 78 -14.10 22.06 13.13
N GLN A 79 -12.84 21.91 13.59
CA GLN A 79 -11.64 22.12 12.78
C GLN A 79 -11.11 20.82 12.15
N GLY A 80 -11.76 19.68 12.44
CA GLY A 80 -11.40 18.38 11.90
C GLY A 80 -11.89 18.20 10.48
N ASP A 81 -11.25 17.32 9.74
CA ASP A 81 -11.64 16.98 8.37
C ASP A 81 -11.03 15.65 7.95
N LEU A 82 -11.71 14.97 7.03
CA LEU A 82 -11.24 13.81 6.30
C LEU A 82 -11.84 13.86 4.90
N LEU A 83 -10.96 13.99 3.91
CA LEU A 83 -11.31 14.00 2.50
C LEU A 83 -10.49 12.94 1.77
N VAL A 84 -11.18 12.03 1.10
CA VAL A 84 -10.62 10.96 0.30
C VAL A 84 -11.33 10.87 -1.02
N ASP A 85 -10.56 11.01 -2.10
CA ASP A 85 -11.06 10.94 -3.46
C ASP A 85 -10.10 10.17 -4.37
N TRP A 86 -10.66 9.52 -5.38
CA TRP A 86 -9.97 8.75 -6.39
C TRP A 86 -9.79 9.57 -7.65
N VAL A 87 -8.58 9.58 -8.18
CA VAL A 87 -8.21 10.36 -9.35
C VAL A 87 -7.70 9.44 -10.44
N ASN A 88 -8.13 9.72 -11.66
CA ASN A 88 -7.61 9.11 -12.86
C ASN A 88 -6.34 9.85 -13.32
N PHE A 89 -5.30 9.09 -13.62
CA PHE A 89 -4.06 9.57 -14.18
C PHE A 89 -3.94 9.11 -15.63
N ASP A 90 -3.75 10.08 -16.51
CA ASP A 90 -3.29 9.92 -17.88
C ASP A 90 -1.80 10.29 -17.89
N VAL A 91 -0.93 9.28 -17.84
CA VAL A 91 0.51 9.47 -17.58
C VAL A 91 1.26 9.72 -18.88
N ASP A 92 0.84 9.08 -19.97
CA ASP A 92 1.42 9.25 -21.30
C ASP A 92 0.73 10.34 -22.15
N GLN A 93 -0.35 10.94 -21.65
CA GLN A 93 -1.11 12.03 -22.27
C GLN A 93 -1.82 11.60 -23.56
N ASP A 94 -2.20 10.33 -23.65
CA ASP A 94 -2.93 9.79 -24.80
C ASP A 94 -4.46 10.00 -24.71
N GLY A 95 -4.94 10.61 -23.62
CA GLY A 95 -6.35 10.86 -23.34
C GLY A 95 -7.07 9.68 -22.71
N ARG A 96 -6.35 8.62 -22.31
CA ARG A 96 -6.90 7.44 -21.62
C ARG A 96 -6.45 7.41 -20.17
N VAL A 97 -7.29 6.77 -19.36
CA VAL A 97 -6.94 6.52 -17.96
C VAL A 97 -5.95 5.37 -17.90
N ASP A 98 -4.71 5.67 -17.54
CA ASP A 98 -3.69 4.66 -17.26
C ASP A 98 -3.86 4.10 -15.85
N ARG A 99 -4.14 4.95 -14.86
CA ARG A 99 -4.12 4.54 -13.44
C ARG A 99 -5.15 5.27 -12.62
N VAL A 100 -5.65 4.60 -11.59
CA VAL A 100 -6.57 5.20 -10.62
C VAL A 100 -5.97 5.07 -9.23
N TRP A 101 -5.87 6.20 -8.51
CA TRP A 101 -5.26 6.24 -7.19
C TRP A 101 -6.00 7.19 -6.25
N PRO A 102 -6.05 6.90 -4.94
CA PRO A 102 -6.67 7.79 -4.00
C PRO A 102 -5.70 8.91 -3.58
N ARG A 103 -6.28 10.04 -3.21
CA ARG A 103 -5.66 11.10 -2.41
C ARG A 103 -6.40 11.17 -1.09
N LEU A 104 -5.66 11.31 -0.02
CA LEU A 104 -6.19 11.42 1.33
C LEU A 104 -5.68 12.73 1.93
N ARG A 105 -6.59 13.53 2.47
CA ARG A 105 -6.31 14.76 3.22
C ARG A 105 -7.06 14.66 4.53
N LEU A 106 -6.39 14.90 5.63
CA LEU A 106 -7.00 14.78 6.95
C LEU A 106 -6.47 15.83 7.90
N VAL A 107 -7.26 16.11 8.94
CA VAL A 107 -6.82 16.85 10.12
C VAL A 107 -6.77 15.90 11.30
N ARG A 108 -5.63 15.88 11.99
CA ARG A 108 -5.40 15.06 13.17
C ARG A 108 -4.89 15.86 14.35
N SER A 109 -5.07 15.30 15.53
CA SER A 109 -4.45 15.80 16.76
C SER A 109 -2.94 15.59 16.71
N VAL A 110 -2.19 16.54 17.27
CA VAL A 110 -0.72 16.59 17.24
C VAL A 110 -0.14 16.10 18.56
N SER A 111 0.89 15.27 18.51
CA SER A 111 1.69 14.91 19.69
C SER A 111 2.75 15.97 19.98
N MET A 112 3.25 16.07 21.22
CA MET A 112 4.36 17.00 21.50
C MET A 112 5.60 16.69 20.64
N ALA A 113 5.88 15.41 20.38
CA ALA A 113 6.98 14.98 19.52
C ALA A 113 6.81 15.49 18.07
N ASP A 114 5.58 15.50 17.55
CA ASP A 114 5.28 16.08 16.25
C ASP A 114 5.51 17.59 16.23
N VAL A 115 5.08 18.32 17.26
CA VAL A 115 5.30 19.77 17.35
C VAL A 115 6.79 20.06 17.30
N VAL A 116 7.61 19.36 18.10
CA VAL A 116 9.06 19.56 18.12
C VAL A 116 9.67 19.23 16.75
N ARG A 117 9.33 18.08 16.16
CA ARG A 117 9.84 17.66 14.86
C ARG A 117 9.47 18.62 13.74
N LEU A 118 8.21 19.08 13.69
CA LEU A 118 7.72 19.99 12.65
C LEU A 118 8.24 21.42 12.86
N SER A 119 8.40 21.87 14.10
CA SER A 119 9.04 23.16 14.40
C SER A 119 10.52 23.15 14.06
N ALA A 120 11.17 21.98 14.12
CA ALA A 120 12.54 21.77 13.68
C ALA A 120 12.68 21.61 12.14
N ARG A 121 11.59 21.41 11.39
CA ARG A 121 11.67 21.35 9.91
C ARG A 121 12.03 22.73 9.36
N GLY A 122 13.26 22.86 8.88
CA GLY A 122 13.85 24.13 8.42
C GLY A 122 14.83 24.76 9.42
N VAL A 123 15.01 24.13 10.59
CA VAL A 123 16.07 24.48 11.55
C VAL A 123 17.34 23.73 11.17
N ASP A 124 18.48 24.42 11.23
CA ASP A 124 19.79 23.84 10.93
C ASP A 124 20.07 22.62 11.85
N PRO A 125 20.37 21.43 11.31
CA PRO A 125 20.73 20.25 12.10
C PRO A 125 21.86 20.49 13.12
N ALA A 126 22.77 21.41 12.84
CA ALA A 126 23.83 21.81 13.77
C ALA A 126 23.25 22.49 15.04
N LEU A 127 22.16 23.25 14.88
CA LEU A 127 21.46 23.91 15.99
C LEU A 127 20.75 22.88 16.89
N VAL A 128 20.18 21.83 16.28
CA VAL A 128 19.52 20.73 17.01
C VAL A 128 20.54 19.95 17.84
N ALA A 129 21.69 19.64 17.26
CA ALA A 129 22.79 18.99 17.97
C ALA A 129 23.31 19.87 19.12
N GLN A 130 23.47 21.17 18.87
CA GLN A 130 23.90 22.14 19.88
C GLN A 130 22.90 22.28 21.04
N ALA A 131 21.59 22.28 20.75
CA ALA A 131 20.55 22.27 21.78
C ALA A 131 20.63 21.04 22.67
N ALA A 132 20.87 19.86 22.07
CA ALA A 132 21.04 18.61 22.79
C ALA A 132 22.30 18.61 23.68
N GLU A 133 23.41 19.17 23.21
CA GLU A 133 24.64 19.32 24.00
C GLU A 133 24.47 20.30 25.17
N LEU A 134 23.71 21.38 24.97
CA LEU A 134 23.45 22.41 25.97
C LEU A 134 22.32 22.06 26.94
N GLY A 135 21.53 21.02 26.65
CA GLY A 135 20.38 20.62 27.47
C GLY A 135 19.25 21.66 27.47
N VAL A 136 19.09 22.41 26.37
CA VAL A 136 18.06 23.45 26.21
C VAL A 136 17.14 23.11 25.04
N ASP A 137 15.92 23.66 25.04
CA ASP A 137 15.02 23.48 23.90
C ASP A 137 15.56 24.19 22.65
N VAL A 138 15.45 23.55 21.48
CA VAL A 138 15.93 24.09 20.20
C VAL A 138 15.35 25.49 19.93
N GLU A 139 14.10 25.75 20.33
CA GLU A 139 13.45 27.06 20.22
C GLU A 139 14.22 28.20 20.92
N THR A 140 14.95 27.90 21.99
CA THR A 140 15.74 28.90 22.72
C THR A 140 16.96 29.37 21.93
N LEU A 141 17.45 28.53 20.99
CA LEU A 141 18.57 28.83 20.12
C LEU A 141 18.14 29.48 18.79
N ILE A 142 16.86 29.43 18.44
CA ILE A 142 16.32 30.08 17.23
C ILE A 142 16.14 31.59 17.53
N PRO A 143 16.72 32.50 16.71
CA PRO A 143 16.50 33.94 16.81
C PRO A 143 15.00 34.29 16.80
N GLU A 144 14.56 35.26 17.61
CA GLU A 144 13.12 35.59 17.77
C GLU A 144 12.41 35.93 16.45
N ASP A 145 13.11 36.53 15.50
CA ASP A 145 12.64 36.88 14.16
C ASP A 145 12.51 35.67 13.22
N GLN A 146 13.10 34.53 13.60
CA GLN A 146 13.11 33.27 12.85
C GLN A 146 12.36 32.15 13.57
N ARG A 147 11.86 32.40 14.79
CA ARG A 147 11.03 31.43 15.51
C ARG A 147 9.77 31.16 14.68
N PRO A 148 9.37 29.89 14.52
CA PRO A 148 8.10 29.58 13.89
C PRO A 148 7.00 30.31 14.66
N THR A 149 6.20 31.12 13.95
CA THR A 149 4.97 31.74 14.48
C THR A 149 4.19 30.65 15.22
N PRO A 150 3.66 30.87 16.43
CA PRO A 150 3.13 29.79 17.27
C PRO A 150 1.90 29.13 16.63
N ALA A 151 2.15 28.17 15.74
CA ALA A 151 1.19 27.25 15.17
C ALA A 151 0.80 26.16 16.19
N ILE A 152 1.42 26.19 17.38
CA ILE A 152 1.15 25.31 18.52
C ILE A 152 -0.27 25.52 19.08
N GLN A 153 -0.91 26.68 18.83
CA GLN A 153 -2.16 27.03 19.52
C GLN A 153 -3.37 26.15 19.19
N SER A 154 -3.42 25.49 18.04
CA SER A 154 -4.54 24.59 17.72
C SER A 154 -4.38 23.19 18.30
N GLY A 155 -3.15 22.70 18.48
CA GLY A 155 -2.88 21.29 18.74
C GLY A 155 -3.25 20.36 17.57
N LEU A 156 -3.42 20.92 16.36
CA LEU A 156 -3.88 20.21 15.16
C LEU A 156 -2.84 20.31 14.03
N MET A 157 -2.80 19.27 13.19
CA MET A 157 -2.06 19.28 11.95
C MET A 157 -2.89 18.74 10.81
N GLU A 158 -2.58 19.22 9.61
CA GLU A 158 -3.02 18.60 8.38
C GLU A 158 -2.00 17.57 7.92
N VAL A 159 -2.51 16.49 7.36
CA VAL A 159 -1.71 15.47 6.69
C VAL A 159 -2.31 15.21 5.32
N ALA A 160 -1.45 15.12 4.31
CA ALA A 160 -1.83 14.71 2.97
C ALA A 160 -1.05 13.46 2.59
N TRP A 161 -1.76 12.49 2.03
CA TRP A 161 -1.22 11.29 1.40
C TRP A 161 -1.66 11.25 -0.05
N ALA A 162 -0.74 10.93 -0.95
CA ALA A 162 -1.04 10.78 -2.36
C ALA A 162 -0.13 9.72 -2.99
N VAL A 163 -0.68 8.99 -3.96
CA VAL A 163 0.13 8.13 -4.83
C VAL A 163 0.34 8.83 -6.15
N VAL A 164 1.60 9.00 -6.54
CA VAL A 164 1.97 9.62 -7.82
C VAL A 164 2.51 8.53 -8.76
N PRO A 165 2.00 8.39 -9.99
CA PRO A 165 2.53 7.44 -10.97
C PRO A 165 4.01 7.68 -11.31
N VAL A 166 4.78 6.60 -11.40
CA VAL A 166 6.19 6.59 -11.80
C VAL A 166 6.36 6.20 -13.26
N GLY A 167 7.01 7.08 -14.01
CA GLY A 167 7.49 6.88 -15.37
C GLY A 167 6.44 6.41 -16.38
N THR A 168 6.88 6.31 -17.63
CA THR A 168 6.07 5.82 -18.76
C THR A 168 6.70 4.58 -19.40
N ASP A 169 7.90 4.17 -18.96
CA ASP A 169 8.58 2.99 -19.49
C ASP A 169 7.95 1.70 -18.95
N ALA A 170 8.12 0.60 -19.69
CA ALA A 170 7.50 -0.68 -19.35
C ALA A 170 7.95 -1.27 -17.99
N LEU A 171 9.08 -0.83 -17.43
CA LEU A 171 9.54 -1.31 -16.12
C LEU A 171 8.83 -0.57 -14.99
N SER A 172 8.63 0.74 -15.12
CA SER A 172 7.95 1.56 -14.11
C SER A 172 6.43 1.67 -14.31
N ARG A 173 5.91 1.30 -15.49
CA ARG A 173 4.47 1.27 -15.78
C ARG A 173 3.77 0.45 -14.69
N GLY A 174 2.67 0.93 -14.14
CA GLY A 174 1.98 0.35 -12.98
C GLY A 174 2.47 0.76 -11.57
N GLN A 175 3.72 1.21 -11.39
CA GLN A 175 4.24 1.57 -10.05
C GLN A 175 3.99 3.02 -9.60
N GLY A 176 3.57 3.21 -8.35
CA GLY A 176 3.39 4.50 -7.69
C GLY A 176 4.46 4.83 -6.66
N LEU A 177 4.68 6.13 -6.46
CA LEU A 177 5.35 6.72 -5.30
C LEU A 177 4.28 7.13 -4.30
N LEU A 178 4.29 6.52 -3.13
CA LEU A 178 3.49 6.97 -2.00
C LEU A 178 4.21 8.15 -1.34
N MET A 179 3.52 9.29 -1.30
CA MET A 179 4.02 10.53 -0.75
C MET A 179 3.16 10.98 0.43
N ARG A 180 3.80 11.64 1.39
CA ARG A 180 3.15 12.19 2.58
C ARG A 180 3.64 13.61 2.87
N GLY A 181 2.74 14.48 3.28
CA GLY A 181 3.06 15.83 3.74
C GLY A 181 2.36 16.15 5.04
N GLU A 182 2.99 16.99 5.85
CA GLU A 182 2.46 17.43 7.14
C GLU A 182 2.60 18.95 7.26
N ALA A 183 1.62 19.57 7.89
CA ALA A 183 1.66 20.99 8.21
C ALA A 183 0.87 21.25 9.50
N LEU A 184 1.43 22.03 10.43
CA LEU A 184 0.67 22.51 11.59
C LEU A 184 -0.50 23.37 11.12
N LEU A 185 -1.69 23.11 11.65
CA LEU A 185 -2.90 23.81 11.27
C LEU A 185 -3.04 25.09 12.09
N ALA A 186 -2.91 26.25 11.45
CA ALA A 186 -3.12 27.52 12.13
C ALA A 186 -4.62 27.74 12.43
N PRO A 187 -4.98 28.32 13.60
CA PRO A 187 -6.37 28.64 13.92
C PRO A 187 -7.04 29.50 12.85
N GLY A 188 -8.23 29.10 12.39
CA GLY A 188 -9.00 29.83 11.37
C GLY A 188 -8.45 29.71 9.94
N SER A 189 -7.40 28.92 9.72
CA SER A 189 -6.89 28.61 8.39
C SER A 189 -7.78 27.58 7.70
N VAL A 190 -7.96 27.72 6.38
CA VAL A 190 -8.51 26.68 5.49
C VAL A 190 -7.54 25.50 5.36
N GLY A 191 -6.28 25.72 5.76
CA GLY A 191 -5.23 24.74 5.72
C GLY A 191 -4.36 24.80 4.47
N LYS A 192 -3.23 24.10 4.48
CA LYS A 192 -2.28 24.01 3.36
C LYS A 192 -2.73 23.00 2.30
N PHE A 193 -3.13 21.81 2.73
CA PHE A 193 -3.43 20.69 1.84
C PHE A 193 -4.89 20.69 1.36
N PHE A 194 -5.78 21.36 2.09
CA PHE A 194 -7.17 21.54 1.73
C PHE A 194 -7.41 22.74 0.79
N LYS A 195 -6.37 23.38 0.27
CA LYS A 195 -6.55 24.37 -0.82
C LYS A 195 -6.93 23.64 -2.10
N SER A 196 -7.92 24.16 -2.82
CA SER A 196 -8.40 23.58 -4.08
C SER A 196 -7.31 23.51 -5.16
N ASP A 197 -6.32 24.40 -5.11
CA ASP A 197 -5.18 24.45 -6.02
C ASP A 197 -3.98 23.62 -5.57
N PHE A 198 -4.07 22.88 -4.45
CA PHE A 198 -2.95 22.10 -3.92
C PHE A 198 -2.55 20.95 -4.85
N PHE A 199 -3.55 20.23 -5.37
CA PHE A 199 -3.37 19.28 -6.45
C PHE A 199 -3.67 19.98 -7.78
N SER A 200 -2.82 19.73 -8.77
CA SER A 200 -3.07 20.16 -10.15
C SER A 200 -4.24 19.39 -10.78
N SER A 201 -4.69 19.84 -11.95
CA SER A 201 -5.71 19.15 -12.74
C SER A 201 -5.34 17.72 -13.13
N SER A 202 -4.04 17.39 -13.19
CA SER A 202 -3.54 16.03 -13.42
C SER A 202 -3.46 15.18 -12.14
N GLY A 203 -4.00 15.67 -11.03
CA GLY A 203 -4.00 14.97 -9.75
C GLY A 203 -2.67 15.01 -8.99
N ARG A 204 -1.63 15.63 -9.56
CA ARG A 204 -0.28 15.70 -8.96
C ARG A 204 -0.18 16.83 -7.92
N PRO A 205 0.48 16.59 -6.77
CA PRO A 205 0.72 17.63 -5.77
C PRO A 205 1.76 18.66 -6.26
N LYS A 206 1.78 19.84 -5.62
CA LYS A 206 2.85 20.84 -5.82
C LYS A 206 4.23 20.22 -5.53
N VAL A 207 5.22 20.53 -6.38
CA VAL A 207 6.59 19.99 -6.25
C VAL A 207 7.19 20.37 -4.90
N GLY A 208 7.79 19.38 -4.22
CA GLY A 208 8.38 19.56 -2.89
C GLY A 208 7.38 19.75 -1.75
N ALA A 209 6.07 19.70 -2.01
CA ALA A 209 5.06 19.88 -0.97
C ALA A 209 4.79 18.62 -0.15
N LEU A 210 5.09 17.44 -0.72
CA LEU A 210 5.04 16.13 -0.07
C LEU A 210 6.42 15.46 -0.15
N GLU A 211 6.73 14.61 0.81
CA GLU A 211 7.94 13.79 0.89
C GLU A 211 7.64 12.35 0.46
N GLU A 212 8.61 11.66 -0.15
CA GLU A 212 8.48 10.25 -0.48
C GLU A 212 8.49 9.39 0.79
N VAL A 213 7.47 8.53 0.94
CA VAL A 213 7.40 7.51 2.00
C VAL A 213 7.83 6.16 1.45
N SER A 214 7.30 5.80 0.27
CA SER A 214 7.54 4.50 -0.31
C SER A 214 7.43 4.52 -1.84
N ALA A 215 8.14 3.61 -2.49
CA ALA A 215 8.21 3.42 -3.93
C ALA A 215 7.90 1.95 -4.27
N GLY A 216 7.55 1.68 -5.52
CA GLY A 216 7.18 0.34 -5.97
C GLY A 216 5.79 -0.10 -5.50
N LEU A 217 4.94 0.87 -5.12
CA LEU A 217 3.55 0.61 -4.74
C LEU A 217 2.75 0.24 -6.00
N LEU A 218 2.11 -0.91 -6.02
CA LEU A 218 1.14 -1.28 -7.04
C LEU A 218 -0.28 -0.88 -6.66
N TRP A 219 -0.66 -0.98 -5.38
CA TRP A 219 -2.01 -0.67 -4.92
C TRP A 219 -2.08 0.02 -3.56
N LEU A 220 -3.08 0.89 -3.38
CA LEU A 220 -3.49 1.56 -2.15
C LEU A 220 -5.01 1.53 -2.16
N GLY A 221 -5.57 0.50 -1.54
CA GLY A 221 -6.98 0.37 -1.29
C GLY A 221 -7.34 1.10 -0.01
N LEU A 222 -8.32 1.98 -0.08
CA LEU A 222 -8.96 2.60 1.07
C LEU A 222 -10.44 2.19 1.06
N GLN A 223 -10.92 1.67 2.19
CA GLN A 223 -12.33 1.38 2.39
C GLN A 223 -12.77 1.94 3.74
N PHE A 224 -13.93 2.59 3.74
CA PHE A 224 -14.48 3.30 4.88
C PHE A 224 -15.81 2.68 5.27
N ALA A 225 -15.90 2.25 6.53
CA ALA A 225 -17.13 1.77 7.11
C ALA A 225 -17.98 2.97 7.54
N THR A 226 -19.17 3.07 6.95
CA THR A 226 -20.23 3.96 7.41
C THR A 226 -20.85 3.41 8.70
N GLN A 227 -21.86 4.11 9.25
CA GLN A 227 -22.57 3.64 10.44
C GLN A 227 -23.35 2.34 10.20
N THR A 228 -23.79 2.09 8.97
CA THR A 228 -24.60 0.91 8.62
C THR A 228 -23.80 -0.22 7.97
N SER A 229 -22.52 -0.01 7.68
CA SER A 229 -21.70 -1.01 6.97
C SER A 229 -21.51 -2.28 7.81
N ILE A 230 -21.73 -3.43 7.18
CA ILE A 230 -21.55 -4.77 7.73
C ILE A 230 -20.15 -5.28 7.33
N ILE A 231 -19.23 -5.30 8.28
CA ILE A 231 -17.80 -5.62 8.01
C ILE A 231 -17.33 -6.95 8.60
N TRP A 232 -18.15 -7.64 9.40
CA TRP A 232 -17.78 -8.94 9.97
C TRP A 232 -17.76 -10.07 8.94
N ASP A 233 -18.43 -9.88 7.80
CA ASP A 233 -18.41 -10.79 6.63
C ASP A 233 -17.48 -10.28 5.52
N GLY A 234 -16.50 -9.45 5.89
CA GLY A 234 -15.54 -8.84 4.96
C GLY A 234 -15.94 -7.43 4.51
N TRP A 235 -15.02 -6.80 3.77
CA TRP A 235 -15.16 -5.43 3.30
C TRP A 235 -15.62 -5.41 1.85
N ASN A 236 -16.93 -5.24 1.66
CA ASN A 236 -17.55 -5.17 0.35
C ASN A 236 -17.83 -3.72 -0.05
N LEU A 237 -17.43 -3.32 -1.26
CA LEU A 237 -17.82 -2.04 -1.84
C LEU A 237 -19.17 -2.17 -2.55
N GLY A 238 -20.00 -1.13 -2.46
CA GLY A 238 -21.31 -1.11 -3.12
C GLY A 238 -22.10 0.13 -2.75
N SER A 239 -23.33 0.22 -3.28
CA SER A 239 -24.24 1.35 -3.06
C SER A 239 -25.27 1.11 -1.95
N GLY A 240 -25.36 -0.13 -1.43
CA GLY A 240 -26.25 -0.48 -0.32
C GLY A 240 -25.76 0.04 1.05
N LEU A 241 -26.64 0.08 2.04
CA LEU A 241 -26.33 0.53 3.41
C LEU A 241 -25.31 -0.39 4.10
N GLU A 242 -25.34 -1.68 3.78
CA GLU A 242 -24.46 -2.71 4.30
C GLU A 242 -23.02 -2.59 3.76
N HIS A 243 -22.81 -1.87 2.66
CA HIS A 243 -21.51 -1.78 2.01
C HIS A 243 -20.60 -0.73 2.64
N SER A 244 -19.30 -0.94 2.52
CA SER A 244 -18.28 0.09 2.72
C SER A 244 -18.18 0.98 1.47
N CYS A 245 -17.59 2.16 1.62
CA CYS A 245 -17.31 3.09 0.53
C CYS A 245 -15.81 3.27 0.34
N ALA A 246 -15.38 3.70 -0.84
CA ALA A 246 -13.96 3.85 -1.18
C ALA A 246 -13.48 5.31 -1.13
N SER A 247 -14.39 6.27 -1.13
CA SER A 247 -14.15 7.70 -0.91
C SER A 247 -14.78 8.16 0.40
N TRP A 248 -14.39 9.33 0.87
CA TRP A 248 -14.96 9.93 2.06
C TRP A 248 -14.91 11.45 1.96
N ASP A 249 -16.00 12.12 2.35
CA ASP A 249 -16.03 13.56 2.57
C ASP A 249 -16.73 13.82 3.89
N ALA A 250 -15.94 14.17 4.90
CA ALA A 250 -16.42 14.35 6.27
C ALA A 250 -17.43 15.49 6.40
N TRP A 251 -17.40 16.48 5.49
CA TRP A 251 -18.27 17.64 5.54
C TRP A 251 -19.44 17.58 4.55
N LYS A 252 -19.57 16.49 3.77
CA LYS A 252 -20.62 16.32 2.75
C LYS A 252 -20.76 17.59 1.90
N ARG A 253 -19.64 18.05 1.37
CA ARG A 253 -19.56 19.24 0.52
C ARG A 253 -20.50 19.06 -0.66
N SER A 254 -21.04 20.18 -1.12
CA SER A 254 -21.88 20.19 -2.30
C SER A 254 -21.03 19.95 -3.55
N SER A 255 -21.65 19.46 -4.62
CA SER A 255 -20.96 19.11 -5.86
C SER A 255 -20.28 20.29 -6.57
N ASP A 256 -20.61 21.52 -6.21
CA ASP A 256 -19.99 22.75 -6.68
C ASP A 256 -18.75 23.17 -5.86
N ASP A 257 -18.51 22.54 -4.71
CA ASP A 257 -17.26 22.73 -3.96
C ASP A 257 -16.09 22.10 -4.75
N PRO A 258 -15.02 22.86 -5.07
CA PRO A 258 -13.84 22.33 -5.77
C PRO A 258 -13.12 21.17 -5.07
N LEU A 259 -13.39 20.94 -3.79
CA LEU A 259 -12.84 19.83 -3.01
C LEU A 259 -13.76 18.61 -2.95
N SER A 260 -15.01 18.72 -3.40
CA SER A 260 -15.95 17.58 -3.41
C SER A 260 -15.39 16.45 -4.27
N PRO A 261 -15.42 15.19 -3.81
CA PRO A 261 -15.08 14.04 -4.65
C PRO A 261 -15.95 14.00 -5.91
N ASP A 262 -15.30 13.88 -7.07
CA ASP A 262 -15.98 13.87 -8.37
C ASP A 262 -16.37 12.45 -8.79
N TRP A 263 -17.65 12.11 -8.64
CA TRP A 263 -18.19 10.79 -9.00
C TRP A 263 -18.30 10.56 -10.51
N GLU A 264 -18.33 11.63 -11.32
CA GLU A 264 -18.28 11.52 -12.79
C GLU A 264 -16.87 11.15 -13.24
N ALA A 265 -15.83 11.67 -12.57
CA ALA A 265 -14.45 11.26 -12.80
C ALA A 265 -14.22 9.80 -12.41
N HIS A 266 -14.76 9.34 -11.26
CA HIS A 266 -14.63 7.94 -10.86
C HIS A 266 -15.79 7.47 -9.97
N PRO A 267 -16.47 6.33 -10.27
CA PRO A 267 -17.65 5.88 -9.53
C PRO A 267 -17.44 5.67 -8.03
N TRP A 268 -16.21 5.36 -7.61
CA TRP A 268 -15.87 5.24 -6.18
C TRP A 268 -15.88 6.54 -5.40
N ASN A 269 -15.92 7.70 -6.06
CA ASN A 269 -16.10 9.01 -5.43
C ASN A 269 -17.56 9.27 -5.02
N MET A 270 -18.48 8.37 -5.36
CA MET A 270 -19.85 8.43 -4.85
C MET A 270 -19.85 8.24 -3.33
N ALA A 271 -20.56 9.13 -2.63
CA ALA A 271 -20.71 9.08 -1.18
C ALA A 271 -21.40 7.78 -0.73
N GLY A 272 -20.98 7.25 0.42
CA GLY A 272 -21.58 6.05 1.00
C GLY A 272 -23.03 6.27 1.44
N ALA A 273 -23.92 5.31 1.15
CA ALA A 273 -25.34 5.41 1.49
C ALA A 273 -25.63 5.48 3.00
N GLY A 274 -24.75 4.89 3.82
CA GLY A 274 -24.88 4.85 5.28
C GLY A 274 -24.34 6.08 6.03
N MET A 275 -24.03 7.17 5.32
CA MET A 275 -23.51 8.39 5.92
C MET A 275 -24.62 9.16 6.67
N PRO A 276 -24.44 9.52 7.95
CA PRO A 276 -25.42 10.29 8.70
C PRO A 276 -25.61 11.72 8.15
N ALA A 277 -26.58 12.44 8.71
CA ALA A 277 -26.70 13.87 8.49
C ALA A 277 -25.56 14.63 9.19
N LEU A 278 -25.07 15.70 8.57
CA LEU A 278 -24.03 16.54 9.15
C LEU A 278 -24.60 17.35 10.33
N SER A 279 -23.88 17.40 11.45
CA SER A 279 -24.33 18.03 12.70
C SER A 279 -23.29 18.98 13.32
N GLY A 280 -22.66 19.84 12.51
CA GLY A 280 -21.71 20.86 12.97
C GLY A 280 -20.31 20.34 13.33
N SER A 281 -20.06 19.05 13.11
CA SER A 281 -18.77 18.38 13.25
C SER A 281 -18.52 17.47 12.04
N PRO A 282 -17.25 17.17 11.69
CA PRO A 282 -16.93 16.26 10.60
C PRO A 282 -17.49 14.86 10.87
N LEU A 283 -18.05 14.25 9.83
CA LEU A 283 -18.45 12.85 9.85
C LEU A 283 -17.19 11.99 9.68
N LEU A 284 -16.83 11.23 10.71
CA LEU A 284 -15.70 10.32 10.65
C LEU A 284 -16.18 8.87 10.44
N PRO A 285 -15.44 8.06 9.68
CA PRO A 285 -15.79 6.67 9.44
C PRO A 285 -15.62 5.87 10.72
N ARG A 286 -16.45 4.84 10.94
CA ARG A 286 -16.35 3.99 12.14
C ARG A 286 -15.04 3.20 12.16
N ARG A 287 -14.63 2.75 10.98
CA ARG A 287 -13.40 1.99 10.77
C ARG A 287 -12.91 2.24 9.35
N VAL A 288 -11.60 2.19 9.16
CA VAL A 288 -10.97 2.27 7.85
C VAL A 288 -10.16 1.01 7.61
N ARG A 289 -10.28 0.40 6.43
CA ARG A 289 -9.35 -0.63 5.96
C ARG A 289 -8.40 0.01 4.96
N VAL A 290 -7.12 -0.20 5.21
CA VAL A 290 -6.03 0.18 4.32
C VAL A 290 -5.43 -1.10 3.77
N GLU A 291 -5.26 -1.14 2.46
CA GLU A 291 -4.60 -2.22 1.75
C GLU A 291 -3.46 -1.65 0.90
N LEU A 292 -2.23 -2.03 1.19
CA LEU A 292 -1.06 -1.68 0.38
C LEU A 292 -0.59 -2.93 -0.37
N GLU A 293 -0.32 -2.80 -1.67
CA GLU A 293 0.32 -3.85 -2.45
C GLU A 293 1.64 -3.35 -3.03
N PHE A 294 2.73 -4.05 -2.75
CA PHE A 294 4.07 -3.71 -3.22
C PHE A 294 4.62 -4.80 -4.13
N GLU A 295 5.25 -4.39 -5.22
CA GLU A 295 5.98 -5.30 -6.09
C GLU A 295 7.38 -5.57 -5.56
N ARG A 296 7.86 -6.81 -5.70
CA ARG A 296 9.20 -7.15 -5.22
C ARG A 296 10.27 -6.74 -6.23
N PRO A 297 11.43 -6.22 -5.80
CA PRO A 297 12.53 -5.88 -6.70
C PRO A 297 12.96 -7.04 -7.62
N ALA A 298 12.94 -8.28 -7.11
CA ALA A 298 13.26 -9.47 -7.89
C ALA A 298 12.23 -9.74 -9.01
N ASP A 299 10.95 -9.49 -8.73
CA ASP A 299 9.84 -9.73 -9.66
C ASP A 299 9.83 -8.70 -10.80
N LEU A 300 10.31 -7.47 -10.56
CA LEU A 300 10.45 -6.42 -11.60
C LEU A 300 11.21 -6.91 -12.84
N ARG A 301 12.29 -7.65 -12.61
CA ARG A 301 13.18 -8.11 -13.67
C ARG A 301 12.66 -9.37 -14.37
N ARG A 302 11.82 -10.14 -13.70
CA ARG A 302 11.34 -11.46 -14.14
C ARG A 302 9.84 -11.50 -14.42
N ARG A 303 9.20 -10.33 -14.59
CA ARG A 303 7.76 -10.25 -14.87
C ARG A 303 7.38 -11.14 -16.04
N PRO A 304 6.37 -12.00 -15.87
CA PRO A 304 5.77 -12.70 -16.99
C PRO A 304 5.22 -11.69 -18.00
N THR A 305 5.25 -12.05 -19.26
CA THR A 305 4.66 -11.26 -20.35
C THR A 305 3.53 -12.02 -21.01
N LEU A 306 2.55 -11.31 -21.56
CA LEU A 306 1.52 -11.91 -22.42
C LEU A 306 2.15 -12.58 -23.64
N LEU A 307 1.74 -13.80 -23.95
CA LEU A 307 2.16 -14.53 -25.16
C LEU A 307 1.19 -14.34 -26.34
N GLU A 308 0.03 -13.76 -26.07
CA GLU A 308 -1.02 -13.48 -27.03
C GLU A 308 -1.69 -12.13 -26.68
N PRO A 309 -2.25 -11.41 -27.66
CA PRO A 309 -3.02 -10.21 -27.37
C PRO A 309 -4.26 -10.56 -26.53
N LEU A 310 -4.61 -9.68 -25.60
CA LEU A 310 -5.76 -9.85 -24.72
C LEU A 310 -6.87 -8.87 -25.09
N GLU A 311 -7.92 -9.34 -25.76
CA GLU A 311 -9.10 -8.54 -26.08
C GLU A 311 -9.94 -8.21 -24.83
N LYS A 312 -10.76 -7.15 -24.89
CA LYS A 312 -11.56 -6.66 -23.74
C LYS A 312 -12.49 -7.71 -23.13
N GLN A 313 -13.03 -8.60 -23.95
CA GLN A 313 -14.00 -9.62 -23.52
C GLN A 313 -13.33 -10.93 -23.12
N THR A 314 -12.05 -11.09 -23.44
CA THR A 314 -11.30 -12.33 -23.18
C THR A 314 -10.89 -12.39 -21.71
N ALA A 315 -11.21 -13.51 -21.06
CA ALA A 315 -10.97 -13.70 -19.63
C ALA A 315 -9.90 -14.76 -19.33
N SER A 316 -9.23 -15.29 -20.35
CA SER A 316 -8.15 -16.26 -20.19
C SER A 316 -7.09 -16.06 -21.27
N PHE A 317 -5.83 -16.18 -20.87
CA PHE A 317 -4.67 -15.95 -21.74
C PHE A 317 -3.44 -16.71 -21.25
N GLU A 318 -2.43 -16.83 -22.11
CA GLU A 318 -1.13 -17.40 -21.78
C GLU A 318 -0.07 -16.35 -21.43
N VAL A 319 0.78 -16.68 -20.45
CA VAL A 319 1.92 -15.86 -20.02
C VAL A 319 3.24 -16.61 -20.22
N SER A 320 4.35 -15.90 -20.28
CA SER A 320 5.67 -16.50 -20.48
C SER A 320 6.15 -17.38 -19.32
N ASP A 321 5.66 -17.13 -18.11
CA ASP A 321 5.97 -17.89 -16.90
C ASP A 321 4.81 -17.78 -15.92
N GLY A 322 3.90 -18.76 -15.93
CA GLY A 322 2.83 -18.84 -14.95
C GLY A 322 3.34 -19.18 -13.56
N ALA A 323 4.54 -19.76 -13.45
CA ALA A 323 5.03 -20.25 -12.17
C ALA A 323 5.42 -19.14 -11.19
N GLY A 324 5.72 -17.95 -11.72
CA GLY A 324 5.98 -16.73 -10.95
C GLY A 324 4.72 -15.99 -10.48
N LEU A 325 3.54 -16.28 -11.04
CA LEU A 325 2.31 -15.55 -10.73
C LEU A 325 1.68 -15.97 -9.39
N PRO A 326 0.84 -15.10 -8.78
CA PRO A 326 0.13 -15.46 -7.57
C PRO A 326 -0.87 -16.59 -7.83
N TYR A 327 -0.62 -17.78 -7.26
CA TYR A 327 -1.48 -18.97 -7.40
C TYR A 327 -2.78 -18.93 -6.60
N LYS A 328 -2.97 -17.92 -5.73
CA LYS A 328 -4.14 -17.86 -4.84
C LYS A 328 -5.30 -17.14 -5.53
N LYS A 329 -6.43 -17.82 -5.66
CA LYS A 329 -7.71 -17.22 -6.10
C LYS A 329 -8.00 -15.96 -5.28
N GLY A 330 -8.46 -14.90 -5.95
CA GLY A 330 -8.77 -13.61 -5.34
C GLY A 330 -7.56 -12.66 -5.22
N ARG A 331 -6.35 -13.10 -5.59
CA ARG A 331 -5.23 -12.19 -5.83
C ARG A 331 -5.44 -11.42 -7.12
N HIS A 332 -4.79 -10.27 -7.23
CA HIS A 332 -4.91 -9.41 -8.39
C HIS A 332 -3.60 -9.38 -9.19
N ILE A 333 -3.74 -9.14 -10.48
CA ILE A 333 -2.65 -8.81 -11.39
C ILE A 333 -2.99 -7.49 -12.09
N LEU A 334 -1.96 -6.76 -12.50
CA LEU A 334 -2.06 -5.49 -13.20
C LEU A 334 -1.36 -5.60 -14.56
N ILE A 335 -2.04 -5.20 -15.63
CA ILE A 335 -1.50 -5.15 -17.00
C ILE A 335 -1.92 -3.80 -17.61
N ASP A 336 -0.95 -2.99 -18.04
CA ASP A 336 -1.17 -1.69 -18.71
C ASP A 336 -2.25 -0.79 -18.07
N GLY A 337 -2.38 -0.81 -16.74
CA GLY A 337 -3.37 0.01 -16.02
C GLY A 337 -4.67 -0.70 -15.65
N GLU A 338 -4.94 -1.88 -16.21
CA GLU A 338 -6.09 -2.69 -15.84
C GLU A 338 -5.74 -3.68 -14.72
N TRP A 339 -6.51 -3.59 -13.64
CA TRP A 339 -6.51 -4.59 -12.58
C TRP A 339 -7.44 -5.75 -12.93
N MET A 340 -6.97 -6.97 -12.73
CA MET A 340 -7.74 -8.20 -12.95
C MET A 340 -7.62 -9.12 -11.74
N GLU A 341 -8.71 -9.74 -11.35
CA GLU A 341 -8.74 -10.70 -10.24
C GLU A 341 -8.50 -12.12 -10.77
N VAL A 342 -7.47 -12.80 -10.28
CA VAL A 342 -7.12 -14.17 -10.68
C VAL A 342 -8.18 -15.15 -10.16
N GLN A 343 -8.82 -15.85 -11.09
CA GLN A 343 -9.80 -16.90 -10.80
C GLN A 343 -9.16 -18.29 -10.79
N ASN A 344 -8.24 -18.54 -11.73
CA ASN A 344 -7.55 -19.81 -11.86
C ASN A 344 -6.18 -19.64 -12.56
N LEU A 345 -5.24 -20.52 -12.23
CA LEU A 345 -3.91 -20.57 -12.85
C LEU A 345 -3.54 -22.04 -13.07
N ARG A 346 -3.30 -22.44 -14.32
CA ARG A 346 -2.92 -23.81 -14.69
C ARG A 346 -1.72 -23.79 -15.64
N GLY A 347 -0.54 -24.08 -15.10
CA GLY A 347 0.71 -23.87 -15.83
C GLY A 347 0.82 -22.39 -16.20
N ASP A 348 1.00 -22.12 -17.49
CA ASP A 348 1.15 -20.76 -18.03
C ASP A 348 -0.16 -20.11 -18.46
N ARG A 349 -1.29 -20.79 -18.27
CA ARG A 349 -2.62 -20.27 -18.61
C ARG A 349 -3.31 -19.67 -17.39
N VAL A 350 -3.63 -18.39 -17.48
CA VAL A 350 -4.34 -17.62 -16.44
C VAL A 350 -5.80 -17.46 -16.85
N SER A 351 -6.71 -17.50 -15.88
CA SER A 351 -8.10 -17.09 -16.04
C SER A 351 -8.44 -16.05 -14.99
N VAL A 352 -9.10 -14.97 -15.39
CA VAL A 352 -9.33 -13.78 -14.57
C VAL A 352 -10.76 -13.27 -14.64
N LYS A 353 -11.16 -12.51 -13.64
CA LYS A 353 -12.26 -11.55 -13.73
C LYS A 353 -11.64 -10.19 -14.08
N ARG A 354 -12.02 -9.66 -15.24
CA ARG A 354 -11.56 -8.38 -15.79
C ARG A 354 -12.12 -7.19 -15.00
N ALA A 355 -11.55 -6.00 -15.23
CA ALA A 355 -12.07 -4.74 -14.66
C ALA A 355 -12.23 -4.77 -13.12
N ALA A 356 -11.23 -5.29 -12.42
CA ALA A 356 -11.18 -5.27 -10.97
C ALA A 356 -10.67 -3.90 -10.46
N ARG A 357 -10.79 -3.66 -9.14
CA ARG A 357 -10.26 -2.48 -8.45
C ARG A 357 -10.57 -1.13 -9.15
N GLY A 358 -11.81 -0.99 -9.65
CA GLY A 358 -12.29 0.28 -10.22
C GLY A 358 -11.80 0.56 -11.64
N THR A 359 -10.96 -0.31 -12.22
CA THR A 359 -10.45 -0.17 -13.58
C THR A 359 -11.45 -0.66 -14.63
N ALA A 360 -11.22 -0.32 -15.90
CA ALA A 360 -12.03 -0.77 -17.03
C ALA A 360 -11.30 -1.84 -17.85
N ALA A 361 -12.05 -2.76 -18.45
CA ALA A 361 -11.47 -3.78 -19.33
C ALA A 361 -10.93 -3.15 -20.62
N MET A 362 -9.65 -3.39 -20.93
CA MET A 362 -8.98 -2.85 -22.10
C MET A 362 -8.30 -3.92 -22.97
N HIS A 363 -7.84 -3.50 -24.15
CA HIS A 363 -7.04 -4.37 -25.01
C HIS A 363 -5.57 -4.29 -24.56
N HIS A 364 -4.88 -5.43 -24.53
CA HIS A 364 -3.46 -5.51 -24.21
C HIS A 364 -2.70 -6.21 -25.32
N GLU A 365 -1.54 -5.68 -25.65
CA GLU A 365 -0.69 -6.20 -26.71
C GLU A 365 0.12 -7.42 -26.25
N ILE A 366 0.56 -8.23 -27.23
CA ILE A 366 1.56 -9.28 -26.96
C ILE A 366 2.83 -8.67 -26.35
N GLY A 367 3.39 -9.34 -25.35
CA GLY A 367 4.56 -8.86 -24.62
C GLY A 367 4.26 -7.89 -23.49
N ALA A 368 3.01 -7.47 -23.29
CA ALA A 368 2.63 -6.66 -22.12
C ALA A 368 3.01 -7.38 -20.82
N ARG A 369 3.55 -6.61 -19.86
CA ARG A 369 4.07 -7.16 -18.61
C ARG A 369 2.95 -7.36 -17.60
N VAL A 370 3.01 -8.48 -16.89
CA VAL A 370 2.08 -8.81 -15.81
C VAL A 370 2.71 -8.44 -14.48
N HIS A 371 2.11 -7.48 -13.80
CA HIS A 371 2.51 -7.01 -12.48
C HIS A 371 1.69 -7.69 -11.40
N PHE A 372 2.33 -7.98 -10.27
CA PHE A 372 1.70 -8.52 -9.07
C PHE A 372 2.55 -8.17 -7.86
N GLY A 373 1.95 -8.13 -6.67
CA GLY A 373 2.68 -7.82 -5.45
C GLY A 373 2.23 -8.58 -4.22
N GLU A 374 2.91 -8.28 -3.13
CA GLU A 374 2.50 -8.72 -1.80
C GLU A 374 1.66 -7.65 -1.12
N THR A 375 0.63 -8.11 -0.41
CA THR A 375 -0.38 -7.24 0.19
C THR A 375 -0.18 -7.17 1.69
N VAL A 376 -0.18 -5.95 2.22
CA VAL A 376 -0.26 -5.66 3.64
C VAL A 376 -1.60 -4.97 3.89
N THR A 377 -2.37 -5.50 4.84
CA THR A 377 -3.69 -4.94 5.19
C THR A 377 -3.69 -4.56 6.66
N VAL A 378 -4.16 -3.36 6.96
CA VAL A 378 -4.43 -2.91 8.33
C VAL A 378 -5.85 -2.38 8.44
N GLU A 379 -6.52 -2.70 9.53
CA GLU A 379 -7.81 -2.13 9.88
C GLU A 379 -7.65 -1.17 11.05
N VAL A 380 -8.19 0.03 10.89
CA VAL A 380 -8.02 1.15 11.80
C VAL A 380 -9.38 1.53 12.39
N PRO A 381 -9.66 1.22 13.67
CA PRO A 381 -10.82 1.78 14.34
C PRO A 381 -10.60 3.28 14.56
N VAL A 382 -11.59 4.11 14.24
CA VAL A 382 -11.52 5.55 14.45
C VAL A 382 -12.23 5.86 15.76
N ALA A 383 -11.46 6.20 16.79
CA ALA A 383 -12.01 6.37 18.15
C ALA A 383 -13.01 7.53 18.23
N MET A 384 -12.82 8.57 17.42
CA MET A 384 -13.57 9.83 17.49
C MET A 384 -14.81 9.87 16.59
N HIS A 385 -15.24 8.73 16.01
CA HIS A 385 -16.49 8.68 15.23
C HIS A 385 -17.71 8.91 16.14
N SER A 386 -18.76 9.52 15.57
CA SER A 386 -20.05 9.67 16.23
C SER A 386 -21.02 8.63 15.67
N ASP A 387 -21.72 7.93 16.56
CA ASP A 387 -22.80 6.99 16.20
C ASP A 387 -24.16 7.71 16.26
N ASP A 388 -24.91 7.70 15.15
CA ASP A 388 -26.30 8.13 15.11
C ASP A 388 -27.22 6.91 15.25
N TRP A 389 -27.68 6.69 16.48
CA TRP A 389 -28.58 5.59 16.84
C TRP A 389 -29.95 5.67 16.14
N ASN A 390 -30.29 6.79 15.50
CA ASN A 390 -31.59 6.96 14.83
C ASN A 390 -31.66 6.39 13.40
N LEU A 391 -30.52 6.08 12.76
CA LEU A 391 -30.51 5.53 11.39
C LEU A 391 -31.21 4.16 11.26
N GLY A 392 -31.40 3.43 12.38
CA GLY A 392 -32.10 2.16 12.42
C GLY A 392 -33.64 2.24 12.48
N ARG A 393 -34.25 3.43 12.59
CA ARG A 393 -35.71 3.58 12.78
C ARG A 393 -36.50 3.81 11.50
N SER A 394 -35.86 4.17 10.40
CA SER A 394 -36.55 4.66 9.20
C SER A 394 -37.28 3.58 8.37
N ALA A 395 -37.17 2.30 8.73
CA ALA A 395 -37.79 1.21 7.95
C ALA A 395 -39.16 0.73 8.45
N SER A 396 -39.69 1.26 9.57
CA SER A 396 -40.92 0.75 10.19
C SER A 396 -42.12 1.71 10.21
N SER A 397 -41.96 3.01 9.92
CA SER A 397 -43.08 3.96 9.99
C SER A 397 -43.99 4.01 8.75
N ASP A 398 -43.53 3.52 7.58
CA ASP A 398 -44.31 3.59 6.33
C ASP A 398 -45.37 2.49 6.18
N ARG A 399 -45.60 1.65 7.20
CA ARG A 399 -46.65 0.60 7.18
C ARG A 399 -47.90 0.88 8.02
N LEU A 400 -48.05 2.08 8.60
CA LEU A 400 -49.22 2.40 9.44
C LEU A 400 -49.98 3.67 9.01
N GLY A 401 -49.89 4.05 7.73
CA GLY A 401 -50.62 5.18 7.14
C GLY A 401 -51.76 4.78 6.21
N GLY A 402 -52.57 3.78 6.57
CA GLY A 402 -53.75 3.37 5.80
C GLY A 402 -54.93 3.07 6.73
N GLY A 403 -55.77 4.07 6.97
CA GLY A 403 -57.00 3.89 7.75
C GLY A 403 -57.54 5.18 8.38
N ARG A 404 -58.21 5.99 7.56
CA ARG A 404 -59.42 6.69 7.99
C ARG A 404 -60.46 6.59 6.89
#